data_AF-A0AAW9X444-F1
#
_entry.id   AF-A0AAW9X444-F1
#
_cell.length_a   1.000
_cell.length_b   1.000
_cell.length_c   1.000
_cell.angle_alpha   90.00
_cell.angle_beta   90.00
_cell.angle_gamma   90.00
#
_symmetry.space_group_name_H-M   'P 1'
#
loop_
_entity.id
_entity.type
_entity.pdbx_description
1 polymer ?
#
loop_
_entity_poly.entity_id
_entity_poly.type
_entity_poly.pdbx_seq_one_letter_code
_entity_poly.pdbx_strand_id
1 'polypeptide(L)'
;MNSNVLTQTIVTGSDPRGLPEFSAIREEINKASPPSQPELNWKLVESLALAIFKANGVDLHTATYYTLARTRTQGLAGFCEGAELLAAMVSHDWDKFWPQGGPARTEMLDWFNSRTGNILRQQISFAESDLPLIYRTERALQLICDKLQQVELKRVPRVENLLYFMQNTRKRLEPQLKSNTENAAQTTVRTLIYAPETQASSTPEAVVPPLPGLPEMKVEVRSLTENPPQASVIKQGSTVRGFIAGIACSVAVASALWWWQVYPVQQQLLQVNDTAQGAATVWMASPELENYERRLQQLLDTSPVQPLETGMQMMRVADSRWPESLQQQQASTQWNEALKTRAQSSPQLRGWLQTRQDLHAFADLVMQREKEGLTLSYIKNVIWQAERGLGQETPVESLLTQYHDARAQKQNTDALEKQINERLEGVLSRWLLLKNNVMPEAATGTTAEK
;
A
#
# COMPACT_ATOMS: atom_id res chain seq x y z
N MET A 1 -44.68 -14.20 -6.32
CA MET A 1 -43.23 -14.12 -6.59
C MET A 1 -42.86 -12.65 -6.47
N ASN A 2 -42.35 -12.22 -5.32
CA ASN A 2 -42.01 -10.82 -5.07
C ASN A 2 -40.56 -10.56 -5.47
N SER A 3 -40.39 -9.90 -6.60
CA SER A 3 -39.13 -9.31 -7.04
C SER A 3 -38.81 -8.10 -6.15
N ASN A 4 -38.15 -8.33 -5.01
CA ASN A 4 -37.54 -7.24 -4.24
C ASN A 4 -36.38 -6.69 -5.07
N VAL A 5 -36.65 -5.65 -5.86
CA VAL A 5 -35.60 -4.81 -6.45
C VAL A 5 -34.94 -4.10 -5.27
N LEU A 6 -33.78 -4.61 -4.85
CA LEU A 6 -32.95 -4.04 -3.80
C LEU A 6 -32.51 -2.64 -4.22
N THR A 7 -33.22 -1.60 -3.77
CA THR A 7 -32.72 -0.22 -3.84
C THR A 7 -31.56 -0.12 -2.86
N GLN A 8 -30.34 -0.32 -3.35
CA GLN A 8 -29.14 -0.22 -2.53
C GLN A 8 -28.83 1.26 -2.30
N THR A 9 -29.07 1.74 -1.09
CA THR A 9 -28.76 3.12 -0.71
C THR A 9 -27.25 3.26 -0.61
N ILE A 10 -26.64 4.09 -1.46
CA ILE A 10 -25.21 4.41 -1.37
C ILE A 10 -25.06 5.44 -0.25
N VAL A 11 -24.32 5.07 0.80
CA VAL A 11 -23.94 5.99 1.88
C VAL A 11 -22.49 6.39 1.65
N THR A 12 -22.25 7.68 1.42
CA THR A 12 -20.89 8.20 1.26
C THR A 12 -20.15 8.20 2.59
N GLY A 13 -18.88 7.80 2.54
CA GLY A 13 -18.06 7.58 3.72
C GLY A 13 -17.14 8.74 4.09
N SER A 14 -16.68 8.72 5.34
CA SER A 14 -15.62 9.59 5.85
C SER A 14 -14.23 9.14 5.38
N ASP A 15 -13.17 9.80 5.85
CA ASP A 15 -11.78 9.48 5.51
C ASP A 15 -11.43 8.01 5.87
N PRO A 16 -11.13 7.14 4.88
CA PRO A 16 -10.87 5.73 5.13
C PRO A 16 -9.45 5.45 5.64
N ARG A 17 -8.55 6.46 5.70
CA ARG A 17 -7.12 6.24 5.99
C ARG A 17 -6.83 5.69 7.39
N GLY A 18 -7.76 5.86 8.33
CA GLY A 18 -7.65 5.26 9.67
C GLY A 18 -8.05 3.79 9.74
N LEU A 19 -8.59 3.21 8.66
CA LEU A 19 -9.04 1.82 8.62
C LEU A 19 -7.88 0.90 8.24
N PRO A 20 -7.64 -0.20 8.98
CA PRO A 20 -6.60 -1.16 8.64
C PRO A 20 -6.83 -1.78 7.25
N GLU A 21 -8.08 -1.96 6.84
CA GLU A 21 -8.45 -2.47 5.52
C GLU A 21 -8.00 -1.51 4.40
N PHE A 22 -8.02 -0.20 4.64
CA PHE A 22 -7.57 0.79 3.65
C PHE A 22 -6.04 0.81 3.51
N SER A 23 -5.31 0.56 4.59
CA SER A 23 -3.85 0.36 4.51
C SER A 23 -3.52 -0.92 3.74
N ALA A 24 -4.22 -2.02 4.02
CA ALA A 24 -4.04 -3.29 3.34
C ALA A 24 -4.36 -3.21 1.84
N ILE A 25 -5.46 -2.56 1.44
CA ILE A 25 -5.81 -2.42 0.02
C ILE A 25 -4.77 -1.58 -0.74
N ARG A 26 -4.21 -0.55 -0.11
CA ARG A 26 -3.13 0.26 -0.71
C ARG A 26 -1.84 -0.52 -0.86
N GLU A 27 -1.47 -1.33 0.13
CA GLU A 27 -0.30 -2.20 0.05
C GLU A 27 -0.43 -3.18 -1.12
N GLU A 28 -1.59 -3.83 -1.27
CA GLU A 28 -1.86 -4.73 -2.40
C GLU A 28 -1.82 -4.02 -3.75
N ILE A 29 -2.45 -2.83 -3.87
CA ILE A 29 -2.42 -2.04 -5.11
C ILE A 29 -0.99 -1.59 -5.45
N ASN A 30 -0.16 -1.26 -4.46
CA ASN A 30 1.23 -0.83 -4.66
C ASN A 30 2.12 -1.94 -5.24
N LYS A 31 1.73 -3.21 -5.10
CA LYS A 31 2.45 -4.33 -5.72
C LYS A 31 2.45 -4.30 -7.25
N ALA A 32 1.52 -3.57 -7.86
CA ALA A 32 1.46 -3.35 -9.31
C ALA A 32 2.52 -2.38 -9.88
N SER A 33 3.53 -1.98 -9.10
CA SER A 33 4.48 -0.92 -9.49
C SER A 33 5.87 -1.43 -9.91
N PRO A 34 6.46 -2.50 -9.34
CA PRO A 34 7.68 -3.14 -9.87
C PRO A 34 7.46 -4.57 -10.43
N PRO A 35 8.16 -4.99 -11.50
CA PRO A 35 8.01 -6.32 -12.13
C PRO A 35 8.49 -7.51 -11.29
N SER A 36 9.13 -7.27 -10.14
CA SER A 36 9.74 -8.26 -9.25
C SER A 36 8.96 -8.51 -7.95
N GLN A 37 7.70 -8.05 -7.87
CA GLN A 37 6.82 -8.30 -6.72
C GLN A 37 5.90 -9.52 -6.91
N PRO A 38 5.42 -10.14 -5.81
CA PRO A 38 4.46 -11.25 -5.88
C PRO A 38 3.18 -10.85 -6.61
N GLU A 39 2.52 -11.84 -7.22
CA GLU A 39 1.30 -11.65 -8.01
C GLU A 39 0.20 -10.95 -7.20
N LEU A 40 -0.35 -9.87 -7.76
CA LEU A 40 -1.36 -9.04 -7.09
C LEU A 40 -2.67 -9.80 -6.94
N ASN A 41 -3.17 -9.88 -5.70
CA ASN A 41 -4.42 -10.58 -5.41
C ASN A 41 -5.67 -9.69 -5.60
N TRP A 42 -6.23 -9.68 -6.80
CA TRP A 42 -7.42 -8.88 -7.14
C TRP A 42 -8.66 -9.24 -6.31
N LYS A 43 -8.82 -10.51 -5.90
CA LYS A 43 -9.94 -10.94 -5.05
C LYS A 43 -9.84 -10.36 -3.64
N LEU A 44 -8.62 -10.22 -3.12
CA LEU A 44 -8.35 -9.57 -1.84
C LEU A 44 -8.64 -8.07 -1.91
N VAL A 45 -8.24 -7.39 -2.99
CA VAL A 45 -8.57 -5.96 -3.20
C VAL A 45 -10.09 -5.76 -3.23
N GLU A 46 -10.83 -6.62 -3.93
CA GLU A 46 -12.30 -6.57 -3.96
C GLU A 46 -12.92 -6.77 -2.58
N SER A 47 -12.46 -7.76 -1.81
CA SER A 47 -13.01 -8.06 -0.48
C SER A 47 -12.73 -6.95 0.53
N LEU A 48 -11.52 -6.37 0.52
CA LEU A 48 -11.13 -5.25 1.37
C LEU A 48 -11.97 -4.01 1.05
N ALA A 49 -12.18 -3.70 -0.23
CA ALA A 49 -13.01 -2.58 -0.63
C ALA A 49 -14.46 -2.72 -0.15
N LEU A 50 -15.04 -3.92 -0.29
CA LEU A 50 -16.38 -4.21 0.21
C LEU A 50 -16.47 -4.13 1.74
N ALA A 51 -15.40 -4.49 2.46
CA ALA A 51 -15.33 -4.33 3.91
C ALA A 51 -15.33 -2.85 4.31
N ILE A 52 -14.55 -2.02 3.62
CA ILE A 52 -14.51 -0.57 3.84
C ILE A 52 -15.87 0.08 3.56
N PHE A 53 -16.53 -0.28 2.45
CA PHE A 53 -17.87 0.24 2.13
C PHE A 53 -18.89 -0.05 3.23
N LYS A 54 -18.79 -1.21 3.89
CA LYS A 54 -19.68 -1.60 4.99
C LYS A 54 -19.35 -0.85 6.28
N ALA A 55 -18.07 -0.66 6.58
CA ALA A 55 -17.62 -0.09 7.85
C ALA A 55 -17.65 1.44 7.89
N ASN A 56 -17.28 2.09 6.78
CA ASN A 56 -17.04 3.53 6.72
C ASN A 56 -17.88 4.24 5.66
N GLY A 57 -18.55 3.50 4.76
CA GLY A 57 -19.23 4.05 3.60
C GLY A 57 -18.33 4.16 2.38
N VAL A 58 -18.89 4.62 1.27
CA VAL A 58 -18.21 4.62 -0.03
C VAL A 58 -17.42 5.93 -0.20
N ASP A 59 -16.12 5.81 -0.45
CA ASP A 59 -15.22 6.91 -0.80
C ASP A 59 -14.61 6.71 -2.18
N LEU A 60 -14.06 7.78 -2.77
CA LEU A 60 -13.55 7.75 -4.15
C LEU A 60 -12.34 6.82 -4.33
N HIS A 61 -11.42 6.74 -3.37
CA HIS A 61 -10.24 5.88 -3.51
C HIS A 61 -10.63 4.41 -3.44
N THR A 62 -11.45 4.05 -2.47
CA THR A 62 -11.92 2.66 -2.33
C THR A 62 -12.81 2.27 -3.51
N ALA A 63 -13.65 3.19 -4.01
CA ALA A 63 -14.47 2.96 -5.21
C ALA A 63 -13.66 2.74 -6.50
N THR A 64 -12.56 3.48 -6.69
CA THR A 64 -11.70 3.26 -7.86
C THR A 64 -10.90 1.97 -7.74
N TYR A 65 -10.41 1.60 -6.54
CA TYR A 65 -9.76 0.30 -6.31
C TYR A 65 -10.70 -0.88 -6.50
N TYR A 66 -11.93 -0.77 -5.98
CA TYR A 66 -12.99 -1.76 -6.18
C TYR A 66 -13.28 -1.95 -7.68
N THR A 67 -13.53 -0.86 -8.40
CA THR A 67 -13.83 -0.91 -9.84
C THR A 67 -12.68 -1.54 -10.62
N LEU A 68 -11.43 -1.21 -10.28
CA LEU A 68 -10.25 -1.79 -10.92
C LEU A 68 -10.17 -3.31 -10.68
N ALA A 69 -10.38 -3.76 -9.45
CA ALA A 69 -10.39 -5.18 -9.10
C ALA A 69 -11.50 -5.94 -9.82
N ARG A 70 -12.73 -5.39 -9.82
CA ARG A 70 -13.88 -5.96 -10.56
C ARG A 70 -13.63 -6.04 -12.05
N THR A 71 -12.98 -5.03 -12.64
CA THR A 71 -12.61 -5.05 -14.06
C THR A 71 -11.65 -6.20 -14.36
N ARG A 72 -10.71 -6.50 -13.45
CA ARG A 72 -9.76 -7.60 -13.60
C ARG A 72 -10.38 -8.98 -13.37
N THR A 73 -11.32 -9.10 -12.43
CA THR A 73 -11.91 -10.39 -12.06
C THR A 73 -13.12 -10.77 -12.91
N GLN A 74 -13.89 -9.79 -13.39
CA GLN A 74 -15.17 -9.98 -14.10
C GLN A 74 -15.23 -9.28 -15.47
N GLY A 75 -14.11 -8.74 -15.95
CA GLY A 75 -14.04 -8.09 -17.26
C GLY A 75 -14.98 -6.87 -17.38
N LEU A 76 -15.66 -6.76 -18.52
CA LEU A 76 -16.51 -5.63 -18.84
C LEU A 76 -17.72 -5.48 -17.89
N ALA A 77 -18.30 -6.59 -17.42
CA ALA A 77 -19.41 -6.54 -16.48
C ALA A 77 -18.98 -5.87 -15.16
N GLY A 78 -17.81 -6.26 -14.64
CA GLY A 78 -17.25 -5.65 -13.42
C GLY A 78 -16.88 -4.17 -13.61
N PHE A 79 -16.39 -3.80 -14.79
CA PHE A 79 -16.15 -2.40 -15.12
C PHE A 79 -17.45 -1.59 -15.18
N CYS A 80 -18.50 -2.13 -15.81
CA CYS A 80 -19.82 -1.49 -15.91
C CYS A 80 -20.41 -1.21 -14.51
N GLU A 81 -20.43 -2.20 -13.62
CA GLU A 81 -20.94 -2.07 -12.25
C GLU A 81 -20.17 -0.99 -11.47
N GLY A 82 -18.83 -1.00 -11.54
CA GLY A 82 -18.01 -0.02 -10.85
C GLY A 82 -18.14 1.40 -11.44
N ALA A 83 -18.28 1.52 -12.76
CA ALA A 83 -18.54 2.80 -13.41
C ALA A 83 -19.90 3.40 -13.01
N GLU A 84 -20.94 2.57 -12.88
CA GLU A 84 -22.25 3.00 -12.37
C GLU A 84 -22.19 3.45 -10.91
N LEU A 85 -21.45 2.73 -10.06
CA LEU A 85 -21.19 3.14 -8.68
C LEU A 85 -20.51 4.51 -8.62
N LEU A 86 -19.43 4.69 -9.39
CA LEU A 86 -18.71 5.96 -9.47
C LEU A 86 -19.61 7.08 -10.01
N ALA A 87 -20.44 6.79 -11.02
CA ALA A 87 -21.37 7.77 -11.59
C ALA A 87 -22.43 8.21 -10.57
N ALA A 88 -22.98 7.27 -9.80
CA ALA A 88 -23.94 7.57 -8.75
C ALA A 88 -23.33 8.49 -7.68
N MET A 89 -22.12 8.17 -7.20
CA MET A 89 -21.42 8.99 -6.20
C MET A 89 -21.05 10.38 -6.74
N VAL A 90 -20.44 10.44 -7.93
CA VAL A 90 -19.99 11.69 -8.55
C VAL A 90 -21.18 12.61 -8.82
N SER A 91 -22.28 12.07 -9.35
CA SER A 91 -23.44 12.87 -9.73
C SER A 91 -24.21 13.42 -8.52
N HIS A 92 -24.42 12.60 -7.48
CA HIS A 92 -25.31 12.93 -6.36
C HIS A 92 -24.61 13.50 -5.13
N ASP A 93 -23.39 13.07 -4.84
CA ASP A 93 -22.71 13.37 -3.57
C ASP A 93 -21.30 13.94 -3.76
N TRP A 94 -21.07 14.66 -4.89
CA TRP A 94 -19.79 15.32 -5.20
C TRP A 94 -19.19 16.04 -4.00
N ASP A 95 -19.95 16.87 -3.31
CA ASP A 95 -19.42 17.69 -2.20
C ASP A 95 -19.31 16.94 -0.86
N LYS A 96 -19.77 15.68 -0.80
CA LYS A 96 -19.82 14.91 0.45
C LYS A 96 -18.77 13.82 0.53
N PHE A 97 -18.50 13.10 -0.56
CA PHE A 97 -17.58 11.97 -0.49
C PHE A 97 -16.11 12.40 -0.31
N TRP A 98 -15.36 11.55 0.37
CA TRP A 98 -13.92 11.70 0.51
C TRP A 98 -13.16 11.25 -0.76
N PRO A 99 -12.06 11.93 -1.17
CA PRO A 99 -11.41 13.08 -0.54
C PRO A 99 -12.15 14.39 -0.83
N GLN A 100 -12.09 15.38 0.06
CA GLN A 100 -12.76 16.68 -0.12
C GLN A 100 -12.02 17.63 -1.09
N GLY A 101 -10.71 17.46 -1.24
CA GLY A 101 -9.89 18.34 -2.08
C GLY A 101 -10.04 18.05 -3.58
N GLY A 102 -10.38 19.07 -4.37
CA GLY A 102 -10.45 19.00 -5.83
C GLY A 102 -9.21 18.38 -6.50
N PRO A 103 -7.96 18.79 -6.14
CA PRO A 103 -6.76 18.19 -6.70
C PRO A 103 -6.63 16.68 -6.47
N ALA A 104 -6.97 16.20 -5.27
CA ALA A 104 -6.92 14.78 -4.93
C ALA A 104 -7.99 13.97 -5.69
N ARG A 105 -9.19 14.54 -5.89
CA ARG A 105 -10.22 13.94 -6.74
C ARG A 105 -9.75 13.82 -8.19
N THR A 106 -9.17 14.88 -8.73
CA THR A 106 -8.61 14.88 -10.09
C THR A 106 -7.52 13.83 -10.24
N GLU A 107 -6.57 13.76 -9.31
CA GLU A 107 -5.47 12.78 -9.36
C GLU A 107 -5.99 11.34 -9.32
N MET A 108 -6.95 11.06 -8.44
CA MET A 108 -7.52 9.70 -8.32
C MET A 108 -8.31 9.30 -9.57
N LEU A 109 -9.08 10.21 -10.16
CA LEU A 109 -9.81 9.97 -11.41
C LEU A 109 -8.87 9.80 -12.62
N ASP A 110 -7.76 10.56 -12.67
CA ASP A 110 -6.73 10.38 -13.69
C ASP A 110 -5.98 9.04 -13.53
N TRP A 111 -5.67 8.64 -12.29
CA TRP A 111 -5.09 7.34 -11.98
C TRP A 111 -6.01 6.20 -12.43
N PHE A 112 -7.31 6.30 -12.11
CA PHE A 112 -8.33 5.36 -12.54
C PHE A 112 -8.42 5.25 -14.07
N ASN A 113 -8.51 6.39 -14.76
CA ASN A 113 -8.55 6.45 -16.22
C ASN A 113 -7.36 5.73 -16.86
N SER A 114 -6.14 5.99 -16.37
CA SER A 114 -4.92 5.39 -16.88
C SER A 114 -4.88 3.87 -16.63
N ARG A 115 -5.10 3.44 -15.38
CA ARG A 115 -5.01 2.01 -15.00
C ARG A 115 -6.10 1.18 -15.66
N THR A 116 -7.35 1.63 -15.59
CA THR A 116 -8.48 0.89 -16.16
C THR A 116 -8.44 0.92 -17.69
N GLY A 117 -8.11 2.07 -18.29
CA GLY A 117 -7.97 2.16 -19.75
C GLY A 117 -6.95 1.19 -20.33
N ASN A 118 -5.83 0.94 -19.64
CA ASN A 118 -4.85 -0.05 -20.07
C ASN A 118 -5.41 -1.47 -20.04
N ILE A 119 -6.20 -1.83 -19.03
CA ILE A 119 -6.84 -3.15 -18.91
C ILE A 119 -7.85 -3.35 -20.02
N LEU A 120 -8.77 -2.39 -20.21
CA LEU A 120 -9.80 -2.46 -21.22
C LEU A 120 -9.23 -2.62 -22.64
N ARG A 121 -8.09 -1.95 -22.92
CA ARG A 121 -7.45 -2.02 -24.25
C ARG A 121 -6.63 -3.29 -24.48
N GLN A 122 -5.98 -3.82 -23.43
CA GLN A 122 -4.99 -4.90 -23.59
C GLN A 122 -5.52 -6.28 -23.21
N GLN A 123 -6.55 -6.36 -22.38
CA GLN A 123 -6.93 -7.61 -21.70
C GLN A 123 -8.42 -7.96 -21.86
N ILE A 124 -9.23 -7.07 -22.44
CA ILE A 124 -10.65 -7.32 -22.67
C ILE A 124 -10.93 -7.35 -24.16
N SER A 125 -11.57 -8.44 -24.59
CA SER A 125 -12.14 -8.58 -25.93
C SER A 125 -13.61 -8.20 -25.89
N PHE A 126 -14.07 -7.47 -26.90
CA PHE A 126 -15.45 -7.00 -26.98
C PHE A 126 -16.20 -7.72 -28.10
N ALA A 127 -17.40 -8.18 -27.83
CA ALA A 127 -18.29 -8.86 -28.76
C ALA A 127 -19.64 -8.14 -28.88
N GLU A 128 -20.42 -8.49 -29.90
CA GLU A 128 -21.76 -7.92 -30.13
C GLU A 128 -22.72 -8.16 -28.96
N SER A 129 -22.56 -9.31 -28.27
CA SER A 129 -23.33 -9.64 -27.05
C SER A 129 -23.10 -8.66 -25.89
N ASP A 130 -22.00 -7.91 -25.92
CA ASP A 130 -21.64 -6.96 -24.87
C ASP A 130 -22.30 -5.59 -25.05
N LEU A 131 -22.96 -5.34 -26.19
CA LEU A 131 -23.61 -4.06 -26.51
C LEU A 131 -24.45 -3.49 -25.36
N PRO A 132 -25.31 -4.27 -24.66
CA PRO A 132 -26.07 -3.75 -23.52
C PRO A 132 -25.19 -3.21 -22.37
N LEU A 133 -24.08 -3.89 -22.07
CA LEU A 133 -23.13 -3.44 -21.04
C LEU A 133 -22.35 -2.21 -21.51
N ILE A 134 -22.01 -2.14 -22.80
CA ILE A 134 -21.33 -0.99 -23.39
C ILE A 134 -22.22 0.26 -23.30
N TYR A 135 -23.51 0.17 -23.62
CA TYR A 135 -24.44 1.30 -23.47
C TYR A 135 -24.55 1.80 -22.03
N ARG A 136 -24.67 0.88 -21.07
CA ARG A 136 -24.74 1.23 -19.64
C ARG A 136 -23.45 1.90 -19.17
N THR A 137 -22.31 1.35 -19.56
CA THR A 137 -20.99 1.91 -19.23
C THR A 137 -20.79 3.29 -19.87
N GLU A 138 -21.15 3.46 -21.15
CA GLU A 138 -21.14 4.75 -21.85
C GLU A 138 -21.99 5.78 -21.10
N ARG A 139 -23.20 5.41 -20.69
CA ARG A 139 -24.09 6.30 -19.93
C ARG A 139 -23.50 6.69 -18.59
N ALA A 140 -22.94 5.75 -17.84
CA ALA A 140 -22.31 6.03 -16.54
C ALA A 140 -21.11 6.98 -16.69
N LEU A 141 -20.24 6.74 -17.67
CA LEU A 141 -19.09 7.60 -17.96
C LEU A 141 -19.53 8.99 -18.44
N GLN A 142 -20.62 9.09 -19.21
CA GLN A 142 -21.20 10.38 -19.61
C GLN A 142 -21.66 11.18 -18.39
N LEU A 143 -22.38 10.56 -17.46
CA LEU A 143 -22.82 11.22 -16.21
C LEU A 143 -21.64 11.76 -15.39
N ILE A 144 -20.55 10.99 -15.30
CA ILE A 144 -19.32 11.44 -14.65
C ILE A 144 -18.73 12.65 -15.38
N CYS A 145 -18.62 12.60 -16.71
CA CYS A 145 -18.07 13.70 -17.51
C CYS A 145 -18.92 14.97 -17.41
N ASP A 146 -20.24 14.85 -17.52
CA ASP A 146 -21.19 15.97 -17.42
C ASP A 146 -21.06 16.66 -16.06
N LYS A 147 -20.96 15.88 -14.98
CA LYS A 147 -20.78 16.43 -13.64
C LYS A 147 -19.42 17.11 -13.47
N LEU A 148 -18.35 16.52 -14.01
CA LEU A 148 -16.99 17.08 -13.94
C LEU A 148 -16.86 18.43 -14.68
N GLN A 149 -17.69 18.68 -15.69
CA GLN A 149 -17.77 19.97 -16.38
C GLN A 149 -18.51 21.04 -15.57
N GLN A 150 -19.41 20.64 -14.67
CA GLN A 150 -20.22 21.54 -13.86
C GLN A 150 -19.54 21.96 -12.55
N VAL A 151 -18.46 21.29 -12.16
CA VAL A 151 -17.74 21.54 -10.90
C VAL A 151 -16.45 22.31 -11.16
N GLU A 152 -16.15 23.28 -10.31
CA GLU A 152 -14.93 24.09 -10.45
C GLU A 152 -13.69 23.29 -10.02
N LEU A 153 -12.96 22.78 -11.01
CA LEU A 153 -11.69 22.08 -10.82
C LEU A 153 -10.56 22.86 -11.49
N LYS A 154 -9.44 23.03 -10.78
CA LYS A 154 -8.22 23.62 -11.36
C LYS A 154 -7.72 22.88 -12.60
N ARG A 155 -7.98 21.57 -12.65
CA ARG A 155 -7.70 20.67 -13.76
C ARG A 155 -8.79 19.62 -13.84
N VAL A 156 -9.40 19.49 -15.02
CA VAL A 156 -10.42 18.48 -15.30
C VAL A 156 -9.73 17.12 -15.52
N PRO A 157 -10.14 16.05 -14.82
CA PRO A 157 -9.59 14.71 -15.04
C PRO A 157 -10.10 14.12 -16.36
N ARG A 158 -9.25 13.34 -17.05
CA ARG A 158 -9.49 12.91 -18.44
C ARG A 158 -10.36 11.66 -18.56
N VAL A 159 -11.42 11.55 -17.76
CA VAL A 159 -12.36 10.41 -17.79
C VAL A 159 -13.04 10.26 -19.16
N GLU A 160 -13.15 11.35 -19.92
CA GLU A 160 -13.62 11.38 -21.31
C GLU A 160 -12.90 10.37 -22.23
N ASN A 161 -11.63 10.03 -21.94
CA ASN A 161 -10.90 9.03 -22.71
C ASN A 161 -11.55 7.64 -22.66
N LEU A 162 -12.08 7.24 -21.50
CA LEU A 162 -12.82 5.98 -21.36
C LEU A 162 -14.17 6.07 -22.08
N LEU A 163 -14.84 7.22 -22.01
CA LEU A 163 -16.11 7.46 -22.69
C LEU A 163 -15.95 7.32 -24.21
N TYR A 164 -14.97 8.01 -24.81
CA TYR A 164 -14.68 7.91 -26.24
C TYR A 164 -14.29 6.47 -26.64
N PHE A 165 -13.54 5.77 -25.79
CA PHE A 165 -13.18 4.39 -26.04
C PHE A 165 -14.43 3.47 -26.08
N MET A 166 -15.37 3.63 -25.14
CA MET A 166 -16.65 2.89 -25.15
C MET A 166 -17.51 3.24 -26.36
N GLN A 167 -17.66 4.52 -26.70
CA GLN A 167 -18.41 4.98 -27.87
C GLN A 167 -17.85 4.41 -29.18
N ASN A 168 -16.53 4.41 -29.34
CA ASN A 168 -15.88 3.85 -30.53
C ASN A 168 -16.04 2.32 -30.59
N THR A 169 -15.98 1.66 -29.43
CA THR A 169 -16.20 0.21 -29.33
C THR A 169 -17.64 -0.14 -29.70
N ARG A 170 -18.62 0.63 -29.23
CA ARG A 170 -20.02 0.52 -29.64
C ARG A 170 -20.20 0.68 -31.13
N LYS A 171 -19.71 1.78 -31.73
CA LYS A 171 -19.86 2.05 -33.18
C LYS A 171 -19.29 0.93 -34.06
N ARG A 172 -18.24 0.25 -33.60
CA ARG A 172 -17.62 -0.88 -34.30
C ARG A 172 -18.47 -2.16 -34.22
N LEU A 173 -19.17 -2.36 -33.10
CA LEU A 173 -19.96 -3.55 -32.82
C LEU A 173 -21.42 -3.40 -33.26
N GLU A 174 -21.95 -2.18 -33.32
CA GLU A 174 -23.27 -1.94 -33.87
C GLU A 174 -23.30 -2.38 -35.35
N PRO A 175 -24.24 -3.27 -35.72
CA PRO A 175 -24.40 -3.66 -37.10
C PRO A 175 -24.76 -2.41 -37.91
N GLN A 176 -23.84 -2.01 -38.79
CA GLN A 176 -24.07 -0.90 -39.71
C GLN A 176 -25.24 -1.31 -40.62
N LEU A 177 -26.38 -0.62 -40.50
CA LEU A 177 -27.48 -0.72 -41.45
C LEU A 177 -26.98 -0.16 -42.79
N LYS A 178 -26.24 -0.97 -43.55
CA LYS A 178 -25.85 -0.61 -44.90
C LYS A 178 -27.10 -0.66 -45.78
N SER A 179 -27.54 0.52 -46.16
CA SER A 179 -28.27 0.77 -47.41
C SER A 179 -27.53 0.09 -48.56
N ASN A 180 -27.99 -1.10 -48.95
CA ASN A 180 -27.56 -1.74 -50.17
C ASN A 180 -28.34 -1.15 -51.36
N THR A 181 -27.77 -0.10 -51.93
CA THR A 181 -27.95 0.35 -53.32
C THR A 181 -26.56 0.11 -53.92
N GLU A 182 -26.24 -0.75 -54.88
CA GLU A 182 -26.92 -1.40 -56.00
C GLU A 182 -26.17 -2.69 -56.39
N ASN A 183 -26.88 -3.75 -56.75
CA ASN A 183 -26.58 -4.52 -57.95
C ASN A 183 -27.85 -5.29 -58.37
N ALA A 184 -28.40 -4.85 -59.50
CA ALA A 184 -29.65 -5.31 -60.06
C ALA A 184 -29.49 -6.58 -60.90
N ALA A 185 -30.43 -7.51 -60.78
CA ALA A 185 -30.92 -8.35 -61.88
C ALA A 185 -32.35 -8.86 -61.56
N GLN A 186 -33.33 -8.06 -62.00
CA GLN A 186 -34.64 -8.38 -62.61
C GLN A 186 -35.39 -9.64 -62.12
N THR A 187 -36.66 -9.53 -61.71
CA THR A 187 -37.80 -9.70 -62.66
C THR A 187 -39.13 -9.09 -62.12
N THR A 188 -39.53 -8.01 -62.80
CA THR A 188 -40.86 -7.49 -63.23
C THR A 188 -42.09 -7.38 -62.30
N VAL A 189 -42.53 -6.16 -61.93
CA VAL A 189 -43.60 -5.23 -62.49
C VAL A 189 -45.06 -5.75 -62.22
N ARG A 190 -46.04 -5.02 -61.64
CA ARG A 190 -46.55 -3.66 -61.94
C ARG A 190 -47.28 -2.94 -60.79
N THR A 191 -46.97 -1.65 -60.71
CA THR A 191 -47.76 -0.55 -60.11
C THR A 191 -48.94 -0.17 -61.03
N LEU A 192 -50.08 0.21 -60.44
CA LEU A 192 -50.95 1.24 -61.02
C LEU A 192 -51.28 2.29 -59.95
N ILE A 193 -51.12 3.54 -60.38
CA ILE A 193 -51.17 4.81 -59.67
C ILE A 193 -52.62 5.29 -59.58
N TYR A 194 -53.00 6.03 -58.52
CA TYR A 194 -53.78 7.26 -58.71
C TYR A 194 -53.52 8.32 -57.61
N ALA A 195 -53.52 9.57 -58.06
CA ALA A 195 -53.14 10.81 -57.37
C ALA A 195 -54.29 11.39 -56.50
N PRO A 196 -54.03 12.39 -55.64
CA PRO A 196 -55.00 12.91 -54.67
C PRO A 196 -55.78 14.11 -55.23
N GLU A 197 -57.07 14.23 -54.86
CA GLU A 197 -57.78 15.51 -54.86
C GLU A 197 -58.83 15.57 -53.74
N THR A 198 -58.97 16.79 -53.23
CA THR A 198 -59.65 17.28 -52.03
C THR A 198 -61.19 17.31 -52.18
N GLN A 199 -61.94 16.88 -51.15
CA GLN A 199 -62.91 17.72 -50.39
C GLN A 199 -63.91 16.91 -49.55
N ALA A 200 -63.97 17.32 -48.26
CA ALA A 200 -65.12 17.38 -47.36
C ALA A 200 -65.97 16.12 -47.10
N SER A 201 -65.88 15.57 -45.88
CA SER A 201 -66.85 15.85 -44.80
C SER A 201 -66.71 14.87 -43.61
N SER A 202 -66.93 15.41 -42.41
CA SER A 202 -67.16 14.79 -41.09
C SER A 202 -65.96 14.31 -40.23
N THR A 203 -65.71 15.14 -39.22
CA THR A 203 -64.99 15.02 -37.93
C THR A 203 -65.46 13.87 -37.00
N PRO A 204 -64.80 13.59 -35.85
CA PRO A 204 -63.36 13.44 -35.58
C PRO A 204 -63.03 12.17 -34.76
N GLU A 205 -61.73 12.01 -34.46
CA GLU A 205 -61.17 11.35 -33.26
C GLU A 205 -60.82 9.84 -33.31
N ALA A 206 -59.70 9.59 -33.99
CA ALA A 206 -58.54 8.81 -33.56
C ALA A 206 -58.72 7.75 -32.46
N VAL A 207 -58.67 6.47 -32.89
CA VAL A 207 -58.21 5.35 -32.08
C VAL A 207 -57.15 4.58 -32.89
N VAL A 208 -55.90 4.62 -32.42
CA VAL A 208 -54.86 3.64 -32.76
C VAL A 208 -54.46 2.94 -31.45
N PRO A 209 -54.43 1.60 -31.38
CA PRO A 209 -54.02 0.88 -30.18
C PRO A 209 -52.48 0.80 -30.10
N PRO A 210 -51.87 0.94 -28.90
CA PRO A 210 -50.44 0.70 -28.71
C PRO A 210 -50.13 -0.75 -28.30
N LEU A 211 -49.00 -1.26 -28.81
CA LEU A 211 -48.29 -2.45 -28.34
C LEU A 211 -47.56 -2.17 -27.00
N PRO A 212 -47.19 -3.20 -26.22
CA PRO A 212 -46.94 -3.08 -24.77
C PRO A 212 -45.57 -2.46 -24.45
N GLY A 213 -45.57 -1.42 -23.62
CA GLY A 213 -44.37 -0.83 -23.00
C GLY A 213 -44.02 -1.54 -21.69
N LEU A 214 -42.72 -1.79 -21.50
CA LEU A 214 -42.12 -2.13 -20.20
C LEU A 214 -41.83 -0.82 -19.42
N PRO A 215 -41.94 -0.82 -18.08
CA PRO A 215 -42.25 0.38 -17.31
C PRO A 215 -41.06 1.33 -17.09
N GLU A 216 -41.31 2.62 -17.34
CA GLU A 216 -40.50 3.77 -16.88
C GLU A 216 -40.57 3.91 -15.35
N MET A 217 -39.43 4.14 -14.72
CA MET A 217 -39.31 4.43 -13.30
C MET A 217 -39.47 5.94 -13.05
N LYS A 218 -40.63 6.36 -12.54
CA LYS A 218 -40.85 7.71 -11.98
C LYS A 218 -40.44 7.74 -10.51
N VAL A 219 -39.55 8.67 -10.16
CA VAL A 219 -39.18 8.97 -8.77
C VAL A 219 -39.98 10.19 -8.32
N GLU A 220 -40.77 10.03 -7.28
CA GLU A 220 -41.49 11.12 -6.60
C GLU A 220 -41.00 11.17 -5.14
N VAL A 221 -40.42 12.31 -4.75
CA VAL A 221 -39.86 12.54 -3.41
C VAL A 221 -40.93 13.20 -2.55
N ARG A 222 -41.46 12.47 -1.57
CA ARG A 222 -42.37 13.03 -0.55
C ARG A 222 -41.57 13.60 0.61
N SER A 223 -41.74 14.90 0.85
CA SER A 223 -41.35 15.60 2.08
C SER A 223 -42.23 15.16 3.26
N LEU A 224 -41.61 14.88 4.39
CA LEU A 224 -42.28 14.57 5.65
C LEU A 224 -42.80 15.87 6.28
N THR A 225 -44.12 15.98 6.43
CA THR A 225 -44.73 16.87 7.44
C THR A 225 -45.92 16.15 8.09
N GLU A 226 -45.81 15.97 9.41
CA GLU A 226 -46.83 15.79 10.45
C GLU A 226 -47.98 14.75 10.34
N ASN A 227 -47.85 13.70 11.18
CA ASN A 227 -48.82 13.14 12.15
C ASN A 227 -50.13 12.42 11.72
N PRO A 228 -50.64 11.47 12.55
CA PRO A 228 -50.89 10.08 12.12
C PRO A 228 -52.38 9.70 12.02
N PRO A 229 -52.69 8.51 11.49
CA PRO A 229 -53.83 7.75 12.02
C PRO A 229 -53.49 6.29 12.36
N GLN A 230 -53.80 5.98 13.63
CA GLN A 230 -54.51 4.80 14.13
C GLN A 230 -53.96 3.40 13.85
N ALA A 231 -53.59 2.79 14.98
CA ALA A 231 -53.15 1.43 15.19
C ALA A 231 -54.16 0.38 14.66
N SER A 232 -53.65 -0.57 13.89
CA SER A 232 -54.17 -1.94 13.87
C SER A 232 -53.26 -2.81 14.72
N VAL A 233 -53.79 -3.25 15.87
CA VAL A 233 -53.11 -4.13 16.81
C VAL A 233 -53.01 -5.53 16.18
N ILE A 234 -51.85 -5.85 15.63
CA ILE A 234 -51.45 -7.24 15.35
C ILE A 234 -50.59 -7.70 16.53
N LYS A 235 -51.04 -8.77 17.20
CA LYS A 235 -50.45 -9.36 18.40
C LYS A 235 -48.95 -9.65 18.25
N GLN A 236 -48.08 -8.76 18.74
CA GLN A 236 -46.64 -8.97 18.90
C GLN A 236 -46.37 -9.67 20.24
N GLY A 237 -46.49 -11.00 20.30
CA GLY A 237 -46.12 -11.79 21.47
C GLY A 237 -44.92 -12.73 21.29
N SER A 238 -44.58 -13.07 20.03
CA SER A 238 -43.65 -14.18 19.75
C SER A 238 -42.42 -13.80 18.93
N THR A 239 -42.48 -12.74 18.13
CA THR A 239 -41.40 -12.39 17.18
C THR A 239 -40.27 -11.59 17.84
N VAL A 240 -40.57 -10.80 18.87
CA VAL A 240 -39.57 -9.99 19.60
C VAL A 240 -38.62 -10.88 20.41
N ARG A 241 -39.10 -12.00 20.95
CA ARG A 241 -38.27 -12.95 21.70
C ARG A 241 -37.27 -13.68 20.81
N GLY A 242 -37.67 -14.03 19.58
CA GLY A 242 -36.76 -14.61 18.58
C GLY A 242 -35.70 -13.62 18.10
N PHE A 243 -36.06 -12.34 17.97
CA PHE A 243 -35.12 -11.28 17.58
C PHE A 243 -34.06 -10.99 18.66
N ILE A 244 -34.46 -10.89 19.93
CA ILE A 244 -33.53 -10.69 21.05
C ILE A 244 -32.60 -11.91 21.22
N ALA A 245 -33.15 -13.13 21.09
CA ALA A 245 -32.33 -14.35 21.11
C ALA A 245 -31.33 -14.40 19.95
N GLY A 246 -31.73 -13.96 18.76
CA GLY A 246 -30.85 -13.83 17.60
C GLY A 246 -29.70 -12.87 17.84
N ILE A 247 -29.96 -11.66 18.36
CA ILE A 247 -28.93 -10.67 18.68
C ILE A 247 -27.96 -11.21 19.73
N ALA A 248 -28.46 -11.83 20.80
CA ALA A 248 -27.61 -12.40 21.84
C ALA A 248 -26.69 -13.51 21.29
N CYS A 249 -27.21 -14.38 20.42
CA CYS A 249 -26.39 -15.38 19.73
C CYS A 249 -25.36 -14.74 18.79
N SER A 250 -25.73 -13.72 18.02
CA SER A 250 -24.79 -13.03 17.12
C SER A 250 -23.68 -12.31 17.89
N VAL A 251 -23.99 -11.69 19.04
CA VAL A 251 -22.98 -11.09 19.92
C VAL A 251 -22.08 -12.17 20.52
N ALA A 252 -22.63 -13.27 21.00
CA ALA A 252 -21.83 -14.38 21.54
C ALA A 252 -20.88 -14.98 20.49
N VAL A 253 -21.35 -15.17 19.26
CA VAL A 253 -20.54 -15.65 18.14
C VAL A 253 -19.48 -14.60 17.74
N ALA A 254 -19.84 -13.32 17.66
CA ALA A 254 -18.89 -12.25 17.37
C ALA A 254 -17.81 -12.13 18.45
N SER A 255 -18.18 -12.23 19.73
CA SER A 255 -17.24 -12.24 20.85
C SER A 255 -16.35 -13.47 20.85
N ALA A 256 -16.89 -14.66 20.53
CA ALA A 256 -16.09 -15.88 20.38
C ALA A 256 -15.11 -15.80 19.20
N LEU A 257 -15.55 -15.25 18.07
CA LEU A 257 -14.69 -15.01 16.91
C LEU A 257 -13.62 -13.94 17.20
N TRP A 258 -13.98 -12.88 17.91
CA TRP A 258 -13.04 -11.84 18.34
C TRP A 258 -12.00 -12.40 19.31
N TRP A 259 -12.43 -13.22 20.28
CA TRP A 259 -11.54 -13.92 21.21
C TRP A 259 -10.65 -14.94 20.50
N TRP A 260 -11.13 -15.60 19.44
CA TRP A 260 -10.31 -16.53 18.67
C TRP A 260 -9.31 -15.81 17.77
N GLN A 261 -9.70 -14.73 17.10
CA GLN A 261 -8.93 -14.19 15.98
C GLN A 261 -8.11 -12.94 16.34
N VAL A 262 -8.61 -12.07 17.21
CA VAL A 262 -7.96 -10.79 17.55
C VAL A 262 -7.16 -10.90 18.84
N TYR A 263 -7.65 -11.63 19.84
CA TYR A 263 -6.95 -11.81 21.11
C TYR A 263 -5.54 -12.43 20.97
N PRO A 264 -5.31 -13.52 20.19
CA PRO A 264 -3.95 -14.04 20.04
C PRO A 264 -3.02 -13.09 19.28
N VAL A 265 -3.54 -12.32 18.33
CA VAL A 265 -2.78 -11.28 17.60
C VAL A 265 -2.40 -10.13 18.53
N GLN A 266 -3.32 -9.70 19.40
CA GLN A 266 -3.01 -8.70 20.43
C GLN A 266 -1.96 -9.19 21.43
N GLN A 267 -2.01 -10.47 21.84
CA GLN A 267 -0.96 -11.04 22.70
C GLN A 267 0.42 -11.07 22.01
N GLN A 268 0.46 -11.36 20.70
CA GLN A 268 1.70 -11.29 19.93
C GLN A 268 2.20 -9.85 19.76
N LEU A 269 1.31 -8.88 19.55
CA LEU A 269 1.66 -7.45 19.48
C LEU A 269 2.17 -6.91 20.81
N LEU A 270 1.63 -7.38 21.94
CA LEU A 270 2.13 -7.04 23.27
C LEU A 270 3.57 -7.53 23.48
N GLN A 271 3.89 -8.76 23.06
CA GLN A 271 5.26 -9.31 23.14
C GLN A 271 6.26 -8.59 22.21
N VAL A 272 5.80 -8.08 21.05
CA VAL A 272 6.65 -7.30 20.13
C VAL A 272 6.82 -5.85 20.60
N ASN A 273 5.83 -5.28 21.28
CA ASN A 273 5.89 -3.95 21.88
C ASN A 273 6.83 -3.88 23.10
N ASP A 274 7.26 -5.03 23.64
CA ASP A 274 8.28 -5.08 24.70
C ASP A 274 9.70 -4.81 24.18
N THR A 275 9.92 -4.91 22.86
CA THR A 275 11.19 -4.52 22.23
C THR A 275 11.08 -3.11 21.68
N ALA A 276 12.01 -2.21 21.98
CA ALA A 276 11.93 -0.81 21.54
C ALA A 276 11.81 -0.65 20.01
N GLN A 277 12.48 -1.51 19.24
CA GLN A 277 12.35 -1.53 17.77
C GLN A 277 10.96 -2.02 17.31
N GLY A 278 10.39 -3.03 17.96
CA GLY A 278 9.03 -3.51 17.68
C GLY A 278 7.96 -2.48 18.09
N ALA A 279 8.17 -1.80 19.22
CA ALA A 279 7.34 -0.69 19.67
C ALA A 279 7.37 0.49 18.69
N ALA A 280 8.53 0.77 18.09
CA ALA A 280 8.69 1.82 17.09
C ALA A 280 8.03 1.45 15.76
N THR A 281 8.14 0.19 15.31
CA THR A 281 7.46 -0.26 14.08
C THR A 281 5.95 -0.28 14.24
N VAL A 282 5.44 -0.67 15.40
CA VAL A 282 4.01 -0.57 15.75
C VAL A 282 3.55 0.90 15.75
N TRP A 283 4.35 1.82 16.31
CA TRP A 283 4.03 3.25 16.27
C TRP A 283 4.04 3.83 14.85
N MET A 284 4.96 3.40 13.97
CA MET A 284 4.94 3.80 12.57
C MET A 284 3.68 3.34 11.83
N ALA A 285 3.08 2.22 12.24
CA ALA A 285 1.82 1.72 11.70
C ALA A 285 0.60 2.47 12.25
N SER A 286 0.63 2.91 13.52
CA SER A 286 -0.43 3.69 14.17
C SER A 286 0.17 4.82 15.01
N PRO A 287 0.41 6.01 14.41
CA PRO A 287 1.12 7.08 15.08
C PRO A 287 0.25 7.73 16.18
N GLU A 288 0.75 7.67 17.41
CA GLU A 288 0.12 8.25 18.59
C GLU A 288 1.02 9.33 19.21
N LEU A 289 0.51 10.55 19.35
CA LEU A 289 1.31 11.67 19.89
C LEU A 289 1.62 11.50 21.39
N GLU A 290 0.68 10.96 22.15
CA GLU A 290 0.76 10.86 23.62
C GLU A 290 1.94 9.98 24.09
N ASN A 291 2.28 8.96 23.31
CA ASN A 291 3.38 8.03 23.60
C ASN A 291 4.67 8.35 22.83
N TYR A 292 4.68 9.37 21.97
CA TYR A 292 5.77 9.62 21.03
C TYR A 292 7.11 9.92 21.73
N GLU A 293 7.11 10.88 22.67
CA GLU A 293 8.33 11.26 23.41
C GLU A 293 8.92 10.08 24.18
N ARG A 294 8.07 9.35 24.92
CA ARG A 294 8.48 8.16 25.66
C ARG A 294 9.08 7.09 24.73
N ARG A 295 8.49 6.87 23.55
CA ARG A 295 8.99 5.90 22.56
C ARG A 295 10.32 6.33 21.96
N LEU A 296 10.51 7.62 21.67
CA LEU A 296 11.81 8.14 21.23
C LEU A 296 12.88 7.95 22.30
N GLN A 297 12.55 8.22 23.56
CA GLN A 297 13.48 8.04 24.67
C GLN A 297 13.84 6.55 24.85
N GLN A 298 12.87 5.65 24.77
CA GLN A 298 13.12 4.19 24.82
C GLN A 298 14.06 3.71 23.72
N LEU A 299 13.98 4.27 22.51
CA LEU A 299 14.90 3.94 21.42
C LEU A 299 16.33 4.41 21.72
N LEU A 300 16.50 5.58 22.34
CA LEU A 300 17.80 6.08 22.75
C LEU A 300 18.40 5.27 23.92
N ASP A 301 17.55 4.82 24.84
CA ASP A 301 17.94 4.00 25.99
C ASP A 301 18.26 2.54 25.58
N THR A 302 17.85 2.12 24.38
CA THR A 302 18.09 0.76 23.89
C THR A 302 19.52 0.60 23.40
N SER A 303 20.22 -0.38 23.96
CA SER A 303 21.59 -0.67 23.56
C SER A 303 21.67 -1.15 22.10
N PRO A 304 22.59 -0.61 21.27
CA PRO A 304 22.74 -1.00 19.88
C PRO A 304 23.20 -2.46 19.68
N VAL A 305 23.70 -3.12 20.74
CA VAL A 305 24.08 -4.55 20.69
C VAL A 305 22.88 -5.49 20.93
N GLN A 306 21.73 -4.97 21.41
CA GLN A 306 20.57 -5.77 21.80
C GLN A 306 20.04 -6.71 20.70
N PRO A 307 20.01 -6.33 19.40
CA PRO A 307 19.59 -7.25 18.35
C PRO A 307 20.52 -8.48 18.23
N LEU A 308 21.82 -8.28 18.40
CA LEU A 308 22.80 -9.37 18.35
C LEU A 308 22.68 -10.27 19.59
N GLU A 309 22.42 -9.69 20.76
CA GLU A 309 22.14 -10.44 21.99
C GLU A 309 20.84 -11.27 21.87
N THR A 310 19.83 -10.71 21.22
CA THR A 310 18.57 -11.41 20.92
C THR A 310 18.84 -12.60 19.99
N GLY A 311 19.69 -12.44 18.97
CA GLY A 311 20.15 -13.57 18.14
C GLY A 311 20.79 -14.69 18.96
N MET A 312 21.63 -14.35 19.95
CA MET A 312 22.22 -15.33 20.87
C MET A 312 21.17 -16.01 21.78
N GLN A 313 20.11 -15.30 22.18
CA GLN A 313 18.99 -15.88 22.92
C GLN A 313 18.17 -16.82 22.05
N MET A 314 17.89 -16.43 20.79
CA MET A 314 17.18 -17.27 19.83
C MET A 314 17.91 -18.60 19.60
N MET A 315 19.23 -18.56 19.46
CA MET A 315 20.03 -19.78 19.34
C MET A 315 19.91 -20.69 20.55
N ARG A 316 19.98 -20.14 21.77
CA ARG A 316 19.82 -20.92 23.02
C ARG A 316 18.43 -21.57 23.11
N VAL A 317 17.38 -20.85 22.74
CA VAL A 317 16.02 -21.40 22.70
C VAL A 317 15.92 -22.49 21.63
N ALA A 318 16.50 -22.28 20.45
CA ALA A 318 16.50 -23.25 19.37
C ALA A 318 17.25 -24.54 19.75
N ASP A 319 18.39 -24.41 20.43
CA ASP A 319 19.17 -25.53 20.95
C ASP A 319 18.38 -26.36 21.99
N SER A 320 17.67 -25.68 22.90
CA SER A 320 16.83 -26.36 23.89
C SER A 320 15.60 -27.06 23.29
N ARG A 321 15.06 -26.54 22.17
CA ARG A 321 13.79 -27.01 21.59
C ARG A 321 13.99 -28.02 20.45
N TRP A 322 15.10 -27.92 19.73
CA TRP A 322 15.42 -28.75 18.56
C TRP A 322 16.90 -29.18 18.53
N PRO A 323 17.41 -29.88 19.57
CA PRO A 323 18.83 -30.19 19.70
C PRO A 323 19.38 -31.07 18.57
N GLU A 324 18.55 -31.97 18.03
CA GLU A 324 18.96 -32.92 16.97
C GLU A 324 18.69 -32.41 15.54
N SER A 325 18.18 -31.18 15.38
CA SER A 325 17.84 -30.65 14.06
C SER A 325 19.08 -30.13 13.33
N LEU A 326 19.43 -30.79 12.22
CA LEU A 326 20.53 -30.34 11.34
C LEU A 326 20.32 -28.89 10.85
N GLN A 327 19.09 -28.51 10.54
CA GLN A 327 18.76 -27.17 10.05
C GLN A 327 19.07 -26.09 11.11
N GLN A 328 18.78 -26.37 12.38
CA GLN A 328 19.06 -25.45 13.48
C GLN A 328 20.58 -25.32 13.72
N GLN A 329 21.31 -26.43 13.70
CA GLN A 329 22.77 -26.44 13.91
C GLN A 329 23.49 -25.70 12.77
N GLN A 330 23.07 -25.90 11.53
CA GLN A 330 23.59 -25.18 10.37
C GLN A 330 23.30 -23.67 10.44
N ALA A 331 22.08 -23.27 10.79
CA ALA A 331 21.74 -21.86 10.92
C ALA A 331 22.55 -21.18 12.05
N SER A 332 22.71 -21.87 13.18
CA SER A 332 23.46 -21.37 14.34
C SER A 332 24.96 -21.23 14.06
N THR A 333 25.55 -22.21 13.35
CA THR A 333 26.97 -22.14 12.94
C THR A 333 27.19 -21.02 11.93
N GLN A 334 26.33 -20.88 10.92
CA GLN A 334 26.39 -19.77 9.96
C GLN A 334 26.29 -18.41 10.63
N TRP A 335 25.39 -18.25 11.61
CA TRP A 335 25.27 -17.02 12.39
C TRP A 335 26.55 -16.70 13.19
N ASN A 336 27.10 -17.68 13.89
CA ASN A 336 28.34 -17.50 14.66
C ASN A 336 29.54 -17.14 13.77
N GLU A 337 29.68 -17.80 12.62
CA GLU A 337 30.74 -17.47 11.66
C GLU A 337 30.53 -16.07 11.08
N ALA A 338 29.31 -15.70 10.72
CA ALA A 338 29.00 -14.33 10.28
C ALA A 338 29.36 -13.28 11.34
N LEU A 339 29.09 -13.54 12.62
CA LEU A 339 29.50 -12.66 13.73
C LEU A 339 31.03 -12.54 13.84
N LYS A 340 31.77 -13.64 13.74
CA LYS A 340 33.24 -13.63 13.77
C LYS A 340 33.81 -12.86 12.57
N THR A 341 33.31 -13.12 11.37
CA THR A 341 33.72 -12.41 10.14
C THR A 341 33.43 -10.92 10.24
N ARG A 342 32.24 -10.53 10.73
CA ARG A 342 31.93 -9.12 10.99
C ARG A 342 32.88 -8.52 12.02
N ALA A 343 33.17 -9.21 13.12
CA ALA A 343 34.09 -8.70 14.14
C ALA A 343 35.50 -8.42 13.61
N GLN A 344 35.95 -9.12 12.55
CA GLN A 344 37.23 -8.86 11.89
C GLN A 344 37.26 -7.51 11.15
N SER A 345 36.11 -6.93 10.79
CA SER A 345 36.06 -5.57 10.23
C SER A 345 36.33 -4.50 11.31
N SER A 346 36.33 -4.84 12.60
CA SER A 346 36.77 -3.93 13.67
C SER A 346 38.29 -3.96 13.80
N PRO A 347 39.00 -2.85 13.50
CA PRO A 347 40.45 -2.80 13.65
C PRO A 347 40.85 -2.92 15.12
N GLN A 348 42.01 -3.51 15.41
CA GLN A 348 42.43 -3.68 16.81
C GLN A 348 42.98 -2.39 17.43
N LEU A 349 43.36 -1.43 16.59
CA LEU A 349 43.97 -0.15 16.92
C LEU A 349 45.22 -0.30 17.80
N ARG A 350 45.97 -1.40 17.63
CA ARG A 350 47.21 -1.66 18.40
C ARG A 350 48.30 -0.64 18.06
N GLY A 351 48.47 -0.33 16.78
CA GLY A 351 49.42 0.70 16.32
C GLY A 351 49.10 2.08 16.89
N TRP A 352 47.80 2.41 17.00
CA TRP A 352 47.34 3.66 17.61
C TRP A 352 47.67 3.73 19.11
N LEU A 353 47.38 2.67 19.86
CA LEU A 353 47.69 2.61 21.29
C LEU A 353 49.20 2.66 21.55
N GLN A 354 49.98 1.90 20.78
CA GLN A 354 51.44 1.90 20.87
C GLN A 354 52.00 3.29 20.56
N THR A 355 51.53 3.94 19.49
CA THR A 355 51.96 5.29 19.13
C THR A 355 51.72 6.28 20.27
N ARG A 356 50.57 6.20 20.93
CA ARG A 356 50.27 7.06 22.08
C ARG A 356 51.25 6.84 23.23
N GLN A 357 51.61 5.58 23.52
CA GLN A 357 52.60 5.25 24.55
C GLN A 357 54.00 5.74 24.15
N ASP A 358 54.41 5.51 22.90
CA ASP A 358 55.70 5.94 22.36
C ASP A 358 55.86 7.46 22.42
N LEU A 359 54.80 8.21 22.08
CA LEU A 359 54.79 9.68 22.15
C LEU A 359 54.86 10.19 23.59
N HIS A 360 54.19 9.53 24.54
CA HIS A 360 54.33 9.86 25.96
C HIS A 360 55.76 9.63 26.46
N ALA A 361 56.33 8.46 26.17
CA ALA A 361 57.71 8.15 26.54
C ALA A 361 58.72 9.13 25.88
N PHE A 362 58.46 9.53 24.63
CA PHE A 362 59.25 10.54 23.96
C PHE A 362 59.15 11.91 24.63
N ALA A 363 57.95 12.34 25.05
CA ALA A 363 57.78 13.58 25.79
C ALA A 363 58.56 13.57 27.13
N ASP A 364 58.52 12.45 27.86
CA ASP A 364 59.30 12.29 29.10
C ASP A 364 60.82 12.38 28.83
N LEU A 365 61.30 11.77 27.75
CA LEU A 365 62.69 11.87 27.32
C LEU A 365 63.11 13.30 26.95
N VAL A 366 62.23 14.05 26.27
CA VAL A 366 62.45 15.47 25.94
C VAL A 366 62.62 16.28 27.23
N MET A 367 61.77 16.05 28.24
CA MET A 367 61.86 16.73 29.54
C MET A 367 63.15 16.38 30.29
N GLN A 368 63.56 15.11 30.29
CA GLN A 368 64.80 14.68 30.94
C GLN A 368 66.05 15.27 30.29
N ARG A 369 66.02 15.47 28.96
CA ARG A 369 67.16 15.99 28.18
C ARG A 369 67.00 17.44 27.75
N GLU A 370 66.21 18.23 28.47
CA GLU A 370 65.94 19.64 28.12
C GLU A 370 67.23 20.46 27.94
N LYS A 371 68.27 20.19 28.75
CA LYS A 371 69.57 20.87 28.67
C LYS A 371 70.55 20.27 27.66
N GLU A 372 70.46 18.97 27.40
CA GLU A 372 71.36 18.23 26.50
C GLU A 372 70.91 18.32 25.04
N GLY A 373 69.62 18.55 24.81
CA GLY A 373 69.00 18.59 23.50
C GLY A 373 68.83 17.20 22.86
N LEU A 374 67.97 17.13 21.85
CA LEU A 374 67.75 15.94 21.04
C LEU A 374 68.18 16.22 19.60
N THR A 375 68.68 15.18 18.91
CA THR A 375 69.06 15.34 17.51
C THR A 375 67.82 15.44 16.63
N LEU A 376 67.87 16.29 15.60
CA LEU A 376 66.77 16.42 14.63
C LEU A 376 66.43 15.08 13.95
N SER A 377 67.44 14.23 13.74
CA SER A 377 67.23 12.89 13.18
C SER A 377 66.41 11.99 14.08
N TYR A 378 66.61 12.06 15.40
CA TYR A 378 65.84 11.27 16.37
C TYR A 378 64.38 11.73 16.40
N ILE A 379 64.14 13.04 16.44
CA ILE A 379 62.78 13.62 16.39
C ILE A 379 62.04 13.17 15.12
N LYS A 380 62.72 13.27 13.95
CA LYS A 380 62.15 12.78 12.69
C LYS A 380 61.75 11.31 12.79
N ASN A 381 62.63 10.45 13.29
CA ASN A 381 62.33 9.02 13.40
C ASN A 381 61.09 8.76 14.26
N VAL A 382 60.93 9.44 15.39
CA VAL A 382 59.74 9.33 16.24
C VAL A 382 58.48 9.78 15.51
N ILE A 383 58.53 10.91 14.79
CA ILE A 383 57.39 11.41 14.00
C ILE A 383 57.00 10.39 12.92
N TRP A 384 57.97 9.89 12.14
CA TRP A 384 57.71 8.90 11.08
C TRP A 384 57.17 7.57 11.62
N GLN A 385 57.62 7.15 12.82
CA GLN A 385 57.10 5.97 13.49
C GLN A 385 55.67 6.20 13.97
N ALA A 386 55.37 7.38 14.53
CA ALA A 386 54.04 7.75 14.96
C ALA A 386 53.06 7.82 13.78
N GLU A 387 53.44 8.48 12.67
CA GLU A 387 52.60 8.53 11.46
C GLU A 387 52.32 7.12 10.91
N ARG A 388 53.34 6.26 10.86
CA ARG A 388 53.15 4.87 10.44
C ARG A 388 52.22 4.10 11.38
N GLY A 389 52.40 4.25 12.69
CA GLY A 389 51.58 3.57 13.69
C GLY A 389 50.11 4.02 13.66
N LEU A 390 49.85 5.30 13.42
CA LEU A 390 48.51 5.86 13.25
C LEU A 390 47.89 5.49 11.90
N GLY A 391 48.70 5.34 10.85
CA GLY A 391 48.25 5.02 9.49
C GLY A 391 48.00 3.54 9.21
N GLN A 392 48.40 2.63 10.12
CA GLN A 392 48.17 1.18 9.95
C GLN A 392 46.69 0.81 9.98
N GLU A 393 45.92 1.41 10.88
CA GLU A 393 44.49 1.14 11.04
C GLU A 393 43.74 2.44 11.34
N THR A 394 42.77 2.78 10.49
CA THR A 394 41.97 4.00 10.64
C THR A 394 40.79 3.78 11.59
N PRO A 395 40.65 4.57 12.68
CA PRO A 395 39.48 4.53 13.54
C PRO A 395 38.19 4.97 12.82
N VAL A 396 37.03 4.49 13.28
CA VAL A 396 35.73 4.82 12.67
C VAL A 396 35.41 6.31 12.78
N GLU A 397 35.85 6.97 13.86
CA GLU A 397 35.70 8.40 14.09
C GLU A 397 36.42 9.25 13.03
N SER A 398 37.58 8.77 12.55
CA SER A 398 38.29 9.40 11.43
C SER A 398 37.54 9.23 10.12
N LEU A 399 36.95 8.06 9.87
CA LEU A 399 36.10 7.83 8.69
C LEU A 399 34.85 8.73 8.70
N LEU A 400 34.23 8.91 9.87
CA LEU A 400 33.09 9.83 10.02
C LEU A 400 33.48 11.28 9.70
N THR A 401 34.67 11.72 10.12
CA THR A 401 35.19 13.05 9.80
C THR A 401 35.41 13.19 8.29
N GLN A 402 36.04 12.20 7.66
CA GLN A 402 36.23 12.17 6.20
C GLN A 402 34.90 12.19 5.44
N TYR A 403 33.87 11.52 5.96
CA TYR A 403 32.53 11.51 5.35
C TYR A 403 31.87 12.89 5.43
N HIS A 404 31.99 13.57 6.57
CA HIS A 404 31.52 14.94 6.73
C HIS A 404 32.19 15.88 5.71
N ASP A 405 33.51 15.81 5.58
CA ASP A 405 34.27 16.66 4.66
C ASP A 405 33.94 16.37 3.19
N ALA A 406 33.82 15.09 2.82
CA ALA A 406 33.45 14.67 1.47
C ALA A 406 32.02 15.14 1.11
N ARG A 407 31.07 15.06 2.05
CA ARG A 407 29.71 15.60 1.89
C ARG A 407 29.73 17.11 1.70
N ALA A 408 30.49 17.85 2.50
CA ALA A 408 30.64 19.30 2.38
C ALA A 408 31.19 19.70 0.99
N GLN A 409 32.08 18.89 0.44
CA GLN A 409 32.66 19.06 -0.90
C GLN A 409 31.80 18.50 -2.04
N LYS A 410 30.60 17.97 -1.75
CA LYS A 410 29.67 17.33 -2.72
C LYS A 410 30.29 16.17 -3.52
N GLN A 411 31.22 15.44 -2.90
CA GLN A 411 31.82 14.25 -3.48
C GLN A 411 30.91 13.02 -3.33
N ASN A 412 31.18 11.96 -4.09
CA ASN A 412 30.49 10.67 -3.90
C ASN A 412 30.95 10.04 -2.58
N THR A 413 30.01 9.73 -1.69
CA THR A 413 30.26 9.17 -0.36
C THR A 413 29.81 7.71 -0.20
N ASP A 414 29.29 7.06 -1.24
CA ASP A 414 28.68 5.72 -1.16
C ASP A 414 29.65 4.65 -0.62
N ALA A 415 30.88 4.66 -1.11
CA ALA A 415 31.91 3.71 -0.68
C ALA A 415 32.30 3.93 0.79
N LEU A 416 32.38 5.20 1.22
CA LEU A 416 32.75 5.56 2.58
C LEU A 416 31.60 5.24 3.55
N GLU A 417 30.35 5.46 3.15
CA GLU A 417 29.16 5.07 3.91
C GLU A 417 29.11 3.56 4.15
N LYS A 418 29.34 2.77 3.10
CA LYS A 418 29.42 1.31 3.20
C LYS A 418 30.54 0.90 4.17
N GLN A 419 31.72 1.49 4.05
CA GLN A 419 32.86 1.19 4.92
C GLN A 419 32.54 1.54 6.39
N ILE A 420 31.92 2.69 6.65
CA ILE A 420 31.52 3.10 8.00
C ILE A 420 30.53 2.12 8.60
N ASN A 421 29.50 1.72 7.84
CA ASN A 421 28.50 0.75 8.30
C ASN A 421 29.15 -0.60 8.63
N GLU A 422 30.04 -1.10 7.76
CA GLU A 422 30.80 -2.33 8.01
C GLU A 422 31.68 -2.22 9.27
N ARG A 423 32.31 -1.06 9.53
CA ARG A 423 33.10 -0.83 10.74
C ARG A 423 32.22 -0.80 12.00
N LEU A 424 31.07 -0.14 11.95
CA LEU A 424 30.12 -0.07 13.07
C LEU A 424 29.57 -1.46 13.41
N GLU A 425 29.13 -2.22 12.41
CA GLU A 425 28.69 -3.60 12.59
C GLU A 425 29.80 -4.49 13.17
N GLY A 426 31.04 -4.30 12.71
CA GLY A 426 32.19 -5.01 13.25
C GLY A 426 32.49 -4.70 14.70
N VAL A 427 32.43 -3.42 15.09
CA VAL A 427 32.62 -3.00 16.48
C VAL A 427 31.55 -3.61 17.39
N LEU A 428 30.28 -3.58 16.99
CA LEU A 428 29.19 -4.19 17.74
C LEU A 428 29.36 -5.72 17.87
N SER A 429 29.73 -6.38 16.77
CA SER A 429 29.97 -7.83 16.76
C SER A 429 31.16 -8.22 17.64
N ARG A 430 32.27 -7.47 17.56
CA ARG A 430 33.44 -7.67 18.41
C ARG A 430 33.12 -7.44 19.88
N TRP A 431 32.37 -6.38 20.20
CA TRP A 431 31.93 -6.10 21.57
C TRP A 431 31.10 -7.25 22.15
N LEU A 432 30.14 -7.79 21.38
CA LEU A 432 29.35 -8.94 21.81
C LEU A 432 30.22 -10.17 22.08
N LEU A 433 31.16 -10.47 21.19
CA LEU A 433 32.08 -11.61 21.32
C LEU A 433 32.98 -11.47 22.57
N LEU A 434 33.52 -10.27 22.81
CA LEU A 434 34.30 -9.96 24.01
C LEU A 434 33.46 -10.10 25.28
N LYS A 435 32.22 -9.58 25.28
CA LYS A 435 31.27 -9.69 26.40
C LYS A 435 30.94 -11.14 26.75
N ASN A 436 30.88 -12.02 25.75
CA ASN A 436 30.54 -13.43 25.93
C ASN A 436 31.76 -14.36 26.07
N ASN A 437 32.98 -13.82 26.21
CA ASN A 437 34.24 -14.59 26.30
C ASN A 437 34.53 -15.50 25.10
N VAL A 438 33.90 -15.24 23.94
CA VAL A 438 34.17 -15.97 22.69
C VAL A 438 35.19 -15.15 21.92
N MET A 439 36.48 -15.34 22.20
CA MET A 439 37.52 -14.62 21.48
C MET A 439 37.53 -15.05 20.01
N PRO A 440 37.43 -14.13 19.03
CA PRO A 440 37.85 -14.46 17.68
C PRO A 440 39.34 -14.80 17.74
N GLU A 441 39.73 -15.98 17.24
CA GLU A 441 41.13 -16.37 17.08
C GLU A 441 41.82 -15.37 16.15
N ALA A 442 42.36 -14.29 16.72
CA ALA A 442 43.29 -13.43 16.04
C ALA A 442 44.63 -14.14 16.07
N ALA A 443 44.94 -14.88 14.99
CA ALA A 443 46.27 -15.24 14.52
C ALA A 443 47.39 -15.09 15.58
N THR A 444 47.39 -15.94 16.61
CA THR A 444 48.59 -16.20 17.41
C THR A 444 49.47 -17.14 16.58
N GLY A 445 50.01 -16.59 15.49
CA GLY A 445 50.88 -17.26 14.54
C GLY A 445 52.26 -16.62 14.53
N THR A 446 52.85 -16.42 15.69
CA THR A 446 54.31 -16.35 15.87
C THR A 446 54.64 -17.04 17.18
N THR A 447 54.58 -18.37 17.16
CA THR A 447 55.45 -19.17 18.02
C THR A 447 56.89 -18.75 17.72
N ALA A 448 57.49 -18.09 18.71
CA ALA A 448 58.94 -17.97 18.79
C ALA A 448 59.51 -19.40 18.88
N GLU A 449 60.07 -19.89 17.78
CA GLU A 449 61.06 -20.96 17.86
C GLU A 449 62.38 -20.35 18.32
N LYS A 450 62.93 -20.99 19.35
CA LYS A 450 64.27 -20.79 19.91
C LYS A 450 65.35 -21.34 19.00
#